data_AF-A0A2X3J6Y4-F1
#
_entry.id   AF-A0A2X3J6Y4-F1
#
_cell.length_a   1.000
_cell.length_b   1.000
_cell.length_c   1.000
_cell.angle_alpha   90.00
_cell.angle_beta   90.00
_cell.angle_gamma   90.00
#
_symmetry.space_group_name_H-M   'P 1'
#
loop_
_entity.id
_entity.type
_entity.pdbx_description
1 polymer ?
#
loop_
_entity_poly.entity_id
_entity_poly.type
_entity_poly.pdbx_seq_one_letter_code
_entity_poly.pdbx_strand_id
1 'polypeptide(L)' 'MTARRCPNPWGNFFTVRDVLKYYDAETVRYFLMSGHYRSQLNYSEENLKQARSALERLYTLAAWHRQ' A
#
# COMPACT_ATOMS: atom_id res chain seq x y z
N MET A 1 17.84 -3.73 -3.66
CA MET A 1 17.79 -4.23 -2.28
C MET A 1 16.67 -5.26 -2.18
N THR A 2 17.00 -6.53 -2.38
CA THR A 2 16.05 -7.65 -2.32
C THR A 2 16.57 -8.63 -1.28
N ALA A 3 15.82 -8.84 -0.20
CA ALA A 3 16.12 -9.87 0.79
C ALA A 3 15.43 -11.17 0.37
N ARG A 4 16.20 -12.26 0.25
CA ARG A 4 15.70 -13.62 -0.02
C ARG A 4 15.48 -14.36 1.31
N ARG A 5 14.50 -15.26 1.39
CA ARG A 5 14.43 -16.32 2.43
C ARG A 5 13.99 -17.66 1.82
N CYS A 6 14.49 -18.75 2.41
CA CYS A 6 14.30 -20.16 2.03
C CYS A 6 12.84 -20.66 2.24
N PRO A 7 12.50 -21.94 1.92
CA PRO A 7 11.47 -22.28 0.95
C PRO A 7 10.13 -22.70 1.60
N ASN A 8 9.06 -22.02 1.21
CA ASN A 8 7.67 -22.40 1.46
C ASN A 8 6.89 -22.13 0.14
N PRO A 9 5.98 -23.00 -0.34
CA PRO A 9 5.56 -23.01 -1.76
C PRO A 9 4.61 -21.88 -2.19
N TRP A 10 4.04 -21.14 -1.23
CA TRP A 10 3.02 -20.12 -1.52
C TRP A 10 3.67 -18.75 -1.56
N GLY A 11 4.49 -18.59 -2.60
CA GLY A 11 5.19 -17.37 -2.94
C GLY A 11 4.22 -16.28 -3.41
N ASN A 12 3.62 -15.56 -2.48
CA ASN A 12 2.86 -14.35 -2.75
C ASN A 12 3.81 -13.15 -2.93
N PHE A 13 4.64 -13.19 -3.97
CA PHE A 13 5.46 -12.05 -4.36
C PHE A 13 4.82 -11.37 -5.57
N PHE A 14 4.05 -10.33 -5.30
CA PHE A 14 3.56 -9.39 -6.32
C PHE A 14 4.60 -8.30 -6.48
N THR A 15 4.92 -7.96 -7.73
CA THR A 15 5.78 -6.82 -7.97
C THR A 15 4.98 -5.54 -7.79
N VAL A 16 5.63 -4.46 -7.33
CA VAL A 16 5.01 -3.13 -7.25
C VAL A 16 4.38 -2.73 -8.61
N ARG A 17 4.98 -3.19 -9.71
CA ARG A 17 4.51 -2.94 -11.08
C ARG A 17 3.15 -3.55 -11.37
N ASP A 18 2.84 -4.70 -10.76
CA ASP A 18 1.54 -5.35 -10.96
C ASP A 18 0.46 -4.67 -10.13
N VAL A 19 0.78 -4.20 -8.92
CA VAL A 19 -0.16 -3.45 -8.07
C VAL A 19 -0.50 -2.10 -8.70
N LEU A 20 0.48 -1.44 -9.33
CA LEU A 20 0.29 -0.17 -10.04
C LEU A 20 -0.65 -0.25 -11.26
N LYS A 21 -0.98 -1.45 -11.75
CA LYS A 21 -1.98 -1.62 -12.82
C LYS A 21 -3.42 -1.43 -12.31
N TYR A 22 -3.65 -1.65 -11.01
CA TYR A 22 -4.98 -1.66 -10.40
C TYR A 22 -5.21 -0.51 -9.43
N TYR A 23 -4.15 0.00 -8.80
CA TYR A 23 -4.20 1.06 -7.80
C TYR A 23 -3.26 2.20 -8.15
N ASP A 24 -3.68 3.43 -7.82
CA ASP A 24 -2.86 4.62 -8.00
C ASP A 24 -1.57 4.56 -7.18
N ALA A 25 -0.50 5.14 -7.73
CA ALA A 25 0.82 5.17 -7.09
C ALA A 25 0.80 5.79 -5.69
N GLU A 26 -0.09 6.77 -5.46
CA GLU A 26 -0.26 7.41 -4.16
C GLU A 26 -0.85 6.47 -3.12
N THR A 27 -1.84 5.66 -3.51
CA THR A 27 -2.45 4.65 -2.62
C THR A 27 -1.42 3.60 -2.22
N VAL A 28 -0.63 3.12 -3.18
CA VAL A 28 0.43 2.15 -2.93
C VAL A 28 1.50 2.75 -2.01
N ARG A 29 1.92 4.00 -2.25
CA ARG A 29 2.89 4.69 -1.41
C ARG A 29 2.37 4.88 0.01
N TYR A 30 1.12 5.31 0.18
CA TYR A 30 0.51 5.47 1.50
C TYR A 30 0.48 4.14 2.25
N PHE A 31 0.09 3.06 1.57
CA PHE A 31 0.08 1.71 2.15
C PHE A 31 1.48 1.23 2.57
N LEU A 32 2.52 1.51 1.78
CA LEU A 32 3.90 1.17 2.13
C LEU A 32 4.42 2.00 3.32
N MET A 33 3.97 3.26 3.44
CA MET A 33 4.36 4.15 4.53
C MET A 33 3.55 3.92 5.82
N SER A 34 2.34 3.36 5.73
CA SER A 34 1.51 3.08 6.91
C SER A 34 2.03 1.92 7.75
N GLY A 35 2.79 1.00 7.13
CA GLY A 35 3.45 -0.09 7.84
C GLY A 35 4.78 0.35 8.46
N HIS A 36 5.16 -0.26 9.58
CA HIS A 36 6.50 -0.06 10.11
C HIS A 36 7.53 -0.70 9.17
N TYR A 37 8.51 0.09 8.69
CA TYR A 37 9.50 -0.33 7.69
C TYR A 37 10.34 -1.57 8.07
N ARG A 38 10.37 -1.95 9.36
CA ARG A 38 11.04 -3.17 9.85
C ARG A 38 10.13 -4.38 10.04
N SER A 39 8.81 -4.19 9.92
CA SER A 39 7.83 -5.27 10.05
C SER A 39 7.49 -5.89 8.69
N GLN A 40 7.09 -7.17 8.70
CA GLN A 40 6.57 -7.80 7.50
C GLN A 40 5.23 -7.15 7.14
N LEU A 41 5.17 -6.56 5.95
CA LEU A 41 3.97 -5.92 5.45
C LEU A 41 2.97 -7.00 5.01
N ASN A 42 1.82 -7.08 5.68
CA ASN A 42 0.74 -7.96 5.27
C ASN A 42 -0.06 -7.32 4.14
N TYR A 43 0.17 -7.80 2.92
CA TYR A 43 -0.60 -7.41 1.77
C TYR A 43 -1.97 -8.10 1.78
N SER A 44 -3.02 -7.30 1.71
CA SER A 44 -4.39 -7.74 1.49
C SER A 44 -5.12 -6.65 0.68
N GLU A 45 -6.01 -7.05 -0.22
CA GLU A 45 -6.84 -6.12 -0.99
C GLU A 45 -7.67 -5.20 -0.07
N GLU A 46 -8.09 -5.73 1.09
CA GLU A 46 -8.79 -4.96 2.12
C GLU A 46 -7.92 -3.83 2.67
N ASN A 47 -6.64 -4.12 2.97
CA ASN A 47 -5.71 -3.11 3.49
C ASN A 47 -5.46 -1.99 2.47
N LEU A 48 -5.44 -2.32 1.18
CA LEU A 48 -5.34 -1.32 0.10
C LEU A 48 -6.60 -0.47 -0.04
N LYS A 49 -7.79 -1.07 0.08
CA LYS A 49 -9.06 -0.32 0.10
C LYS A 49 -9.14 0.62 1.29
N GLN A 50 -8.69 0.18 2.46
CA GLN A 50 -8.61 1.03 3.66
C GLN A 50 -7.63 2.19 3.46
N ALA A 51 -6.44 1.92 2.91
CA ALA A 51 -5.45 2.94 2.56
C ALA A 51 -6.02 4.01 1.61
N ARG A 52 -6.77 3.58 0.58
CA ARG A 52 -7.46 4.49 -0.34
C ARG A 52 -8.49 5.37 0.37
N SER A 53 -9.36 4.77 1.19
CA SER A 53 -10.38 5.54 1.93
C SER A 53 -9.75 6.55 2.88
N ALA A 54 -8.62 6.21 3.51
CA ALA A 54 -7.86 7.15 4.34
C ALA A 54 -7.32 8.34 3.55
N LEU A 55 -6.77 8.11 2.35
CA LEU A 55 -6.34 9.17 1.44
C LEU A 55 -7.49 10.08 0.99
N GLU A 56 -8.63 9.50 0.60
CA GLU A 56 -9.81 10.26 0.18
C GLU A 56 -10.29 11.22 1.30
N ARG A 57 -10.22 10.78 2.56
CA ARG A 57 -10.51 11.64 3.73
C ARG A 57 -9.52 12.78 3.86
N LEU A 58 -8.21 12.52 3.70
CA LEU A 58 -7.18 13.56 3.76
C LEU A 58 -7.36 14.59 2.65
N TYR A 59 -7.64 14.16 1.42
CA TYR A 59 -7.92 15.05 0.30
C TYR A 59 -9.18 15.89 0.53
N THR A 60 -10.24 15.27 1.06
CA THR A 60 -11.47 15.97 1.40
C THR A 60 -11.20 17.06 2.44
N LEU A 61 -10.50 16.75 3.55
CA LEU A 61 -10.12 17.72 4.58
C LEU A 61 -9.23 18.86 4.02
N ALA A 62 -8.25 18.53 3.18
CA ALA A 62 -7.40 19.53 2.55
C ALA A 62 -8.18 20.46 1.60
N ALA A 63 -9.21 19.94 0.93
CA ALA A 63 -10.12 20.73 0.11
C ALA A 63 -10.97 21.68 0.97
N TRP A 64 -11.49 21.21 2.11
CA TRP A 64 -12.25 22.03 3.06
C TRP A 64 -11.44 23.19 3.63
N HIS A 65 -10.16 22.97 3.95
CA HIS A 65 -9.29 24.02 4.51
C HIS A 65 -8.89 25.10 3.47
N ARG A 66 -9.03 24.82 2.17
CA ARG A 66 -8.61 25.76 1.11
C ARG A 66 -9.71 26.76 0.73
N GLN A 67 -10.87 26.68 1.38
CA GLN A 67 -12.00 27.61 1.28
C GLN A 67 -12.11 28.43 2.55
#